data_AF-A0A4Y2VAZ7-F1
#
_entry.id   AF-A0A4Y2VAZ7-F1
#
_cell.length_a   1.000
_cell.length_b   1.000
_cell.length_c   1.000
_cell.angle_alpha   90.00
_cell.angle_beta   90.00
_cell.angle_gamma   90.00
#
_symmetry.space_group_name_H-M   'P 1'
#
loop_
_entity.id
_entity.type
_entity.pdbx_description
1 polymer ?
#
loop_
_entity_poly.entity_id
_entity_poly.type
_entity_poly.pdbx_seq_one_letter_code
_entity_poly.pdbx_strand_id
1 'polypeptide(L)'
;MAGDFLNRELPHSWIGCAGLEDVPLLLLHPKSPDRKPWDFFLWDYVKDKVHVPPMLTTLQALPERITAAVTDIEGNMLLNVWTELDYRWDVCRVTKGAHIEHL
;
A
#
# COMPACT_ATOMS: atom_id res chain seq x y z
N MET A 1 -13.67 -4.20 10.43
CA MET A 1 -12.46 -4.93 10.00
C MET A 1 -11.85 -4.19 8.81
N ALA A 2 -10.54 -4.27 8.56
CA ALA A 2 -9.87 -3.44 7.54
C ALA A 2 -10.49 -3.56 6.13
N GLY A 3 -11.04 -4.74 5.79
CA GLY A 3 -11.75 -4.96 4.52
C GLY A 3 -13.04 -4.15 4.37
N ASP A 4 -13.76 -3.87 5.45
CA ASP A 4 -15.01 -3.08 5.40
C ASP A 4 -14.73 -1.61 5.11
N PHE A 5 -13.62 -1.11 5.66
CA PHE A 5 -13.14 0.24 5.43
C PHE A 5 -12.70 0.42 3.96
N LEU A 6 -11.93 -0.53 3.43
CA LEU A 6 -11.48 -0.52 2.03
C LEU A 6 -12.66 -0.60 1.04
N ASN A 7 -13.70 -1.40 1.35
CA ASN A 7 -14.90 -1.47 0.52
C ASN A 7 -15.72 -0.17 0.54
N ARG A 8 -15.72 0.57 1.66
CA ARG A 8 -16.45 1.82 1.80
C ARG A 8 -15.76 2.99 1.11
N GLU A 9 -14.46 3.11 1.30
CA GLU A 9 -13.70 4.27 0.82
C GLU A 9 -13.27 4.10 -0.65
N LEU A 10 -13.10 2.87 -1.13
CA LEU A 10 -12.62 2.58 -2.49
C LEU A 10 -13.41 1.44 -3.15
N PRO A 11 -14.71 1.67 -3.42
CA PRO A 11 -15.51 0.70 -4.12
C PRO A 11 -14.87 0.44 -5.50
N HIS A 12 -14.54 -0.83 -5.77
CA HIS A 12 -14.10 -1.37 -7.07
C HIS A 12 -12.62 -1.15 -7.46
N SER A 13 -11.80 -0.44 -6.67
CA SER A 13 -10.37 -0.23 -7.02
C SER A 13 -9.38 -1.03 -6.17
N TRP A 14 -9.78 -1.49 -4.97
CA TRP A 14 -8.85 -2.21 -4.08
C TRP A 14 -8.61 -3.67 -4.49
N ILE A 15 -9.53 -4.28 -5.25
CA ILE A 15 -9.35 -5.61 -5.86
C ILE A 15 -8.76 -5.37 -7.25
N GLY A 16 -7.44 -5.53 -7.36
CA GLY A 16 -6.61 -5.03 -8.47
C GLY A 16 -6.84 -5.61 -9.87
N CYS A 17 -8.03 -5.44 -10.44
CA CYS A 17 -8.32 -5.65 -11.85
C CYS A 17 -8.94 -4.36 -12.42
N ALA A 18 -8.08 -3.56 -13.07
CA ALA A 18 -8.43 -2.36 -13.80
C ALA A 18 -9.57 -2.60 -14.81
N GLY A 19 -10.63 -1.80 -14.73
CA GLY A 19 -11.69 -1.71 -15.73
C GLY A 19 -11.26 -0.86 -16.93
N LEU A 20 -12.04 -0.90 -18.00
CA LEU A 20 -11.75 -0.24 -19.29
C LEU A 20 -11.60 1.30 -19.20
N GLU A 21 -12.05 1.90 -18.10
CA GLU A 21 -11.93 3.33 -17.77
C GLU A 21 -10.57 3.66 -17.09
N ASP A 22 -9.85 2.65 -16.59
CA ASP A 22 -8.58 2.78 -15.86
C ASP A 22 -7.34 2.78 -16.79
N VAL A 23 -7.54 2.96 -18.10
CA VAL A 23 -6.45 3.07 -19.08
C VAL A 23 -5.42 4.17 -18.74
N PRO A 24 -5.79 5.34 -18.15
CA PRO A 24 -4.82 6.30 -17.66
C PRO A 24 -4.03 5.80 -16.43
N LEU A 25 -4.62 4.94 -15.60
CA LEU A 25 -3.99 4.27 -14.45
C LEU A 25 -3.06 3.13 -14.87
N LEU A 26 -3.33 2.50 -16.02
CA LEU A 26 -2.48 1.49 -16.64
C LEU A 26 -1.23 2.08 -17.34
N LEU A 27 -1.22 3.39 -17.63
CA LEU A 27 -0.10 4.07 -18.27
C LEU A 27 1.03 4.46 -17.31
N LEU A 28 0.87 4.28 -15.99
CA LEU A 28 2.03 4.34 -15.10
C LEU A 28 2.96 3.16 -15.41
N HIS A 29 4.13 3.54 -15.90
CA HIS A 29 5.25 2.71 -16.35
C HIS A 29 5.31 1.33 -15.68
N PRO A 30 5.48 0.22 -16.43
CA PRO A 30 5.53 -1.14 -15.88
C PRO A 30 6.59 -1.39 -14.80
N LYS A 31 7.52 -0.44 -14.61
CA LYS A 31 8.62 -0.47 -13.64
C LYS A 31 8.56 0.61 -12.55
N SER A 32 7.47 1.39 -12.44
CA SER A 32 7.37 2.42 -11.39
C SER A 32 7.22 1.74 -10.01
N PRO A 33 8.18 1.93 -9.08
CA PRO A 33 8.01 1.55 -7.67
C PRO A 33 6.83 2.31 -7.02
N ASP A 34 6.41 3.41 -7.64
CA ASP A 34 5.34 4.30 -7.19
C ASP A 34 3.93 3.76 -7.46
N ARG A 35 3.80 2.62 -8.16
CA ARG A 35 2.49 2.09 -8.54
C ARG A 35 1.67 1.65 -7.32
N LYS A 36 2.32 1.30 -6.21
CA LYS A 36 1.65 0.91 -4.97
C LYS A 36 2.50 1.23 -3.73
N PRO A 37 2.52 2.49 -3.28
CA PRO A 37 3.10 2.88 -1.99
C PRO A 37 2.49 2.04 -0.85
N TRP A 38 1.23 1.62 -1.04
CA TRP A 38 0.53 0.72 -0.14
C TRP A 38 1.18 -0.67 -0.02
N ASP A 39 1.55 -1.32 -1.12
CA ASP A 39 2.18 -2.64 -1.09
C ASP A 39 3.58 -2.56 -0.46
N PHE A 40 4.33 -1.48 -0.73
CA PHE A 40 5.65 -1.24 -0.13
C PHE A 40 5.56 -0.94 1.37
N PHE A 41 4.68 -0.02 1.76
CA PHE A 41 4.44 0.33 3.16
C PHE A 41 3.95 -0.87 3.96
N LEU A 42 2.94 -1.58 3.46
CA LEU A 42 2.35 -2.72 4.17
C LEU A 42 3.39 -3.83 4.33
N TRP A 43 4.15 -4.12 3.27
CA TRP A 43 5.21 -5.12 3.31
C TRP A 43 6.31 -4.76 4.32
N ASP A 44 6.85 -3.55 4.26
CA ASP A 44 7.92 -3.14 5.18
C ASP A 44 7.43 -3.04 6.62
N TYR A 45 6.22 -2.53 6.87
CA TYR A 45 5.64 -2.46 8.21
C TYR A 45 5.45 -3.85 8.84
N VAL A 46 4.86 -4.78 8.09
CA VAL A 46 4.64 -6.15 8.57
C VAL A 46 5.97 -6.85 8.79
N LYS A 47 6.94 -6.67 7.89
CA LYS A 47 8.29 -7.24 8.03
C LYS A 47 8.95 -6.76 9.32
N ASP A 48 8.94 -5.45 9.58
CA ASP A 48 9.54 -4.87 10.78
C ASP A 48 8.88 -5.41 12.04
N LYS A 49 7.55 -5.53 12.07
CA LYS A 49 6.79 -6.04 13.22
C LYS A 49 6.98 -7.55 13.44
N VAL A 50 7.11 -8.33 12.38
CA VAL A 50 7.32 -9.78 12.46
C VAL A 50 8.74 -10.11 12.96
N HIS A 51 9.74 -9.31 12.58
CA HIS A 51 11.15 -9.52 12.91
C HIS A 51 11.61 -8.91 14.24
N VAL A 52 10.72 -8.28 15.02
CA VAL A 52 11.05 -7.77 16.36
C VAL A 52 11.38 -8.93 17.33
N PRO A 53 12.45 -8.83 18.13
CA PRO A 53 12.75 -9.80 19.19
C PRO A 53 11.60 -9.92 20.23
N PRO A 54 11.38 -11.09 20.85
CA PRO A 54 12.15 -12.34 20.70
C PRO A 54 11.92 -13.01 19.34
N MET A 55 12.91 -13.75 18.85
CA MET A 55 12.75 -14.50 17.59
C MET A 55 11.59 -15.49 17.70
N LEU A 56 10.86 -15.64 16.60
CA LEU A 56 9.82 -16.66 16.46
C LEU A 56 10.44 -18.05 16.68
N THR A 57 10.05 -18.72 17.76
CA THR A 57 10.53 -20.07 18.11
C THR A 57 9.78 -21.18 17.38
N THR A 58 8.59 -20.89 16.84
CA THR A 58 7.70 -21.88 16.23
C THR A 58 7.05 -21.31 14.97
N LEU A 59 6.91 -22.13 13.93
CA LEU A 59 6.26 -21.76 12.67
C LEU A 59 4.78 -21.36 12.86
N GLN A 60 4.11 -21.88 13.90
CA GLN A 60 2.74 -21.51 14.24
C GLN A 60 2.59 -20.11 14.82
N ALA A 61 3.64 -19.54 15.42
CA ALA A 61 3.60 -18.18 15.95
C ALA A 61 3.77 -17.11 14.85
N LEU A 62 4.20 -17.51 13.65
CA LEU A 62 4.34 -16.61 12.50
C LEU A 62 2.99 -16.03 12.02
N PRO A 63 1.96 -16.84 11.72
CA PRO A 63 0.65 -16.30 11.32
C PRO A 63 0.00 -15.45 12.42
N GLU A 64 0.21 -15.78 13.69
CA GLU A 64 -0.27 -14.97 14.82
C GLU A 64 0.41 -13.59 14.84
N ARG A 65 1.73 -13.53 14.65
CA ARG A 65 2.47 -12.26 14.55
C ARG A 65 2.10 -11.44 13.33
N ILE A 66 1.92 -12.07 12.17
CA ILE A 66 1.46 -11.38 10.95
C ILE A 66 0.09 -10.77 11.20
N THR A 67 -0.83 -11.54 11.80
CA THR A 67 -2.18 -11.05 12.12
C THR A 67 -2.11 -9.89 13.09
N ALA A 68 -1.31 -10.00 14.16
CA ALA A 68 -1.11 -8.93 15.13
C ALA A 68 -0.53 -7.66 14.49
N ALA A 69 0.48 -7.81 13.63
CA ALA A 69 1.09 -6.69 12.90
C ALA A 69 0.09 -5.98 11.98
N VAL A 70 -0.77 -6.74 11.29
CA VAL A 70 -1.81 -6.16 10.42
C VAL A 70 -2.91 -5.48 11.25
N THR A 71 -3.29 -6.03 12.40
CA THR A 71 -4.29 -5.41 13.29
C THR A 71 -3.77 -4.15 14.00
N ASP A 72 -2.45 -4.02 14.14
CA ASP A 72 -1.77 -2.85 14.72
C ASP A 72 -1.69 -1.66 13.75
N ILE A 73 -2.04 -1.86 12.47
CA ILE A 73 -2.08 -0.77 11.49
C ILE A 73 -3.28 0.13 11.79
N GLU A 74 -2.99 1.33 12.28
CA GLU A 74 -4.00 2.33 12.54
C GLU A 74 -4.53 2.98 11.24
N GLY A 75 -5.80 3.40 11.27
CA GLY A 75 -6.42 4.14 10.15
C GLY A 75 -5.66 5.41 9.76
N ASN A 76 -5.03 6.08 10.73
CA ASN A 76 -4.21 7.28 10.48
C ASN A 76 -2.96 6.97 9.64
N MET A 77 -2.32 5.81 9.86
CA MET A 77 -1.18 5.39 9.05
C MET A 77 -1.62 5.15 7.60
N LEU A 78 -2.77 4.51 7.41
CA LEU A 78 -3.35 4.30 6.08
C LEU A 78 -3.69 5.63 5.40
N LEU A 79 -4.29 6.58 6.12
CA LEU A 79 -4.60 7.93 5.60
C LEU A 79 -3.34 8.68 5.13
N ASN A 80 -2.23 8.56 5.85
CA ASN A 80 -0.97 9.20 5.45
C ASN A 80 -0.42 8.61 4.16
N VAL A 81 -0.43 7.27 4.04
CA VAL A 81 -0.01 6.56 2.82
C VAL A 81 -0.91 6.92 1.64
N TRP A 82 -2.22 7.05 1.88
CA TRP A 82 -3.18 7.52 0.87
C TRP A 82 -2.90 8.94 0.42
N THR A 83 -2.62 9.84 1.35
CA THR A 83 -2.30 11.24 1.04
C THR A 83 -1.02 11.35 0.22
N GLU A 84 0.00 10.55 0.55
CA GLU A 84 1.24 10.50 -0.22
C GLU A 84 1.03 9.96 -1.64
N LEU A 85 0.22 8.90 -1.78
CA LEU A 85 -0.14 8.35 -3.09
C LEU A 85 -0.91 9.37 -3.93
N ASP A 86 -1.88 10.08 -3.35
CA ASP A 86 -2.64 11.12 -4.03
C ASP A 86 -1.74 12.29 -4.48
N TYR A 87 -0.81 12.72 -3.62
CA TYR A 87 0.21 13.70 -3.97
C TYR A 87 1.08 13.24 -5.14
N ARG A 88 1.61 12.01 -5.10
CA ARG A 88 2.43 11.46 -6.19
C ARG A 88 1.62 11.36 -7.49
N TRP A 89 0.35 10.97 -7.39
CA TRP A 89 -0.56 10.91 -8.54
C TRP A 89 -0.79 12.28 -9.17
N ASP A 90 -1.05 13.29 -8.35
CA ASP A 90 -1.22 14.68 -8.79
C ASP A 90 0.06 15.21 -9.46
N VAL A 91 1.20 14.96 -8.83
CA VAL A 91 2.52 15.30 -9.37
C VAL A 91 2.77 14.64 -10.72
N CYS A 92 2.55 13.32 -10.86
CA CYS A 92 2.68 12.62 -12.13
C CYS A 92 1.74 13.17 -13.22
N ARG A 93 0.52 13.58 -12.84
CA ARG A 93 -0.45 14.21 -13.74
C ARG A 93 0.05 15.57 -14.23
N VAL A 94 0.56 16.41 -13.33
CA VAL A 94 1.10 17.75 -13.64
C VAL A 94 2.35 17.64 -14.50
N THR A 95 3.23 16.67 -14.24
CA THR A 95 4.47 16.48 -14.99
C THR A 95 4.31 15.62 -16.26
N LYS A 96 3.10 15.21 -16.61
CA LYS A 96 2.80 14.33 -17.76
C LYS A 96 3.65 13.05 -17.78
N GLY A 97 3.96 12.50 -16.61
CA GLY A 97 4.80 11.30 -16.48
C GLY A 97 6.31 11.54 -16.64
N ALA A 98 6.79 12.78 -16.54
CA ALA A 98 8.22 13.03 -16.39
C ALA A 98 8.69 12.48 -15.03
N HIS A 99 9.81 11.75 -15.04
CA HIS A 99 10.40 11.13 -13.86
C HIS A 99 10.76 12.23 -12.84
N ILE A 100 10.23 12.12 -11.62
CA ILE A 100 10.66 12.98 -10.52
C ILE A 100 11.55 12.14 -9.61
N GLU A 101 12.83 12.47 -9.62
CA GLU A 101 13.79 11.99 -8.63
C GLU A 101 13.54 12.83 -7.37
N HIS A 102 13.17 12.18 -6.27
CA HIS A 102 12.83 12.87 -5.02
C HIS A 102 14.09 13.56 -4.43
N LEU A 103 13.91 14.74 -3.83
CA LEU A 103 14.87 15.43 -2.96
C LEU A 103 15.08 14.67 -1.65
#